data_AF-A0A8H3WGL3-F1
#
_entry.id   AF-A0A8H3WGL3-F1
#
_cell.length_a   1.000
_cell.length_b   1.000
_cell.length_c   1.000
_cell.angle_alpha   90.00
_cell.angle_beta   90.00
_cell.angle_gamma   90.00
#
_symmetry.space_group_name_H-M   'P 1'
#
loop_
_entity.id
_entity.type
_entity.pdbx_description
1 polymer ?
#
loop_
_entity_poly.entity_id
_entity_poly.type
_entity_poly.pdbx_seq_one_letter_code
_entity_poly.pdbx_strand_id
1 'polypeptide(L)'
;MPVLERRRPAQRRPERQVVDDDDVDLPPYEPLACPLTDQAKRAISELSNSRDVHRYASHIKQSISNLSQSVAEVNDATRDRHEQLRRIAAKRAESDSSQEKSQREEQVEAHAAALDAEVPGLTRDVEAALRDLLDRQAQVEDDKKALAETADYFQTLPAAPARARRRRQQNGDEDGEGDTQMEEDEAPPEQSVIDTLRQHRADKAREYQNLNVYQRYALNNDYAGFKKLLHDAVHGDSGPTLPNAKRWFDDEGNPVMPRMAGAAQNVKDEGGAADDDDEDEDLVIAGEIRDYRCPLSMQELKEPFSNRVCNHTYEKQWITEMLNKAPNRRAQCVVAGCSKEFGVDDFYDDNVILRKMKRAQELQRLEEEEGSSSPDEDADEDAPRQVKRERRKRKVEAIDDDDE
;
A
#
# COMPACT_ATOMS: atom_id res chain seq x y z
N MET A 1 26.55 21.86 -26.76
CA MET A 1 27.65 21.92 -25.77
C MET A 1 27.58 20.65 -24.92
N PRO A 2 28.70 19.98 -24.65
CA PRO A 2 28.76 18.57 -24.31
C PRO A 2 28.46 18.32 -22.82
N VAL A 3 27.76 17.21 -22.55
CA VAL A 3 27.42 16.71 -21.22
C VAL A 3 28.72 16.28 -20.52
N LEU A 4 29.07 16.97 -19.43
CA LEU A 4 30.19 16.60 -18.57
C LEU A 4 29.79 15.41 -17.68
N GLU A 5 30.07 14.19 -18.13
CA GLU A 5 30.09 13.01 -17.27
C GLU A 5 31.23 13.13 -16.25
N ARG A 6 30.90 13.39 -14.99
CA ARG A 6 31.83 13.14 -13.88
C ARG A 6 31.72 11.68 -13.45
N ARG A 7 32.55 10.83 -14.07
CA ARG A 7 32.84 9.48 -13.54
C ARG A 7 33.50 9.60 -12.16
N ARG A 8 32.80 9.20 -11.11
CA ARG A 8 33.44 8.79 -9.84
C ARG A 8 33.94 7.35 -10.00
N PRO A 9 35.16 7.00 -9.53
CA PRO A 9 35.61 5.62 -9.52
C PRO A 9 34.77 4.84 -8.51
N ALA A 10 34.02 3.86 -9.00
CA ALA A 10 33.31 2.91 -8.16
C ALA A 10 34.35 2.10 -7.37
N GLN A 11 34.40 2.30 -6.06
CA GLN A 11 34.92 1.27 -5.17
C GLN A 11 33.99 0.06 -5.33
N ARG A 12 34.50 -1.00 -5.95
CA ARG A 12 33.84 -2.30 -6.03
C ARG A 12 33.55 -2.76 -4.60
N ARG A 13 32.31 -2.56 -4.17
CA ARG A 13 31.71 -3.35 -3.10
C ARG A 13 31.80 -4.80 -3.58
N PRO A 14 32.34 -5.75 -2.78
CA PRO A 14 32.33 -7.14 -3.21
C PRO A 14 30.88 -7.50 -3.47
N GLU A 15 30.61 -7.94 -4.70
CA GLU A 15 29.34 -8.56 -5.04
C GLU A 15 29.06 -9.57 -3.95
N ARG A 16 28.00 -9.33 -3.19
CA ARG A 16 27.44 -10.36 -2.35
C ARG A 16 27.00 -11.40 -3.37
N GLN A 17 27.82 -12.43 -3.50
CA GLN A 17 27.54 -13.63 -4.24
C GLN A 17 26.13 -14.01 -3.83
N VAL A 18 25.17 -13.73 -4.71
CA VAL A 18 23.92 -14.45 -4.68
C VAL A 18 24.42 -15.85 -4.93
N VAL A 19 24.46 -16.63 -3.86
CA VAL A 19 24.48 -18.07 -4.01
C VAL A 19 23.18 -18.28 -4.76
N ASP A 20 23.26 -18.36 -6.09
CA ASP A 20 22.31 -19.14 -6.86
C ASP A 20 22.13 -20.38 -6.00
N ASP A 21 20.94 -20.56 -5.44
CA ASP A 21 20.53 -21.83 -4.87
C ASP A 21 20.85 -22.80 -6.00
N ASP A 22 22.00 -23.47 -5.90
CA ASP A 22 22.38 -24.57 -6.76
C ASP A 22 21.11 -25.39 -6.89
N ASP A 23 20.77 -25.79 -8.13
CA ASP A 23 19.87 -26.90 -8.40
C ASP A 23 20.17 -28.00 -7.39
N VAL A 24 19.47 -27.98 -6.25
CA VAL A 24 19.42 -29.11 -5.36
C VAL A 24 18.54 -30.03 -6.17
N ASP A 25 19.20 -30.87 -6.96
CA ASP A 25 18.60 -31.90 -7.78
C ASP A 25 17.97 -32.86 -6.76
N LEU A 26 16.79 -32.47 -6.26
CA LEU A 26 16.06 -33.17 -5.25
C LEU A 26 15.78 -34.55 -5.83
N PRO A 27 15.94 -35.62 -5.04
CA PRO A 27 15.67 -36.95 -5.54
C PRO A 27 14.26 -36.98 -6.16
N PRO A 28 14.07 -37.74 -7.26
CA PRO A 28 12.77 -37.89 -7.88
C PRO A 28 11.73 -38.23 -6.81
N TYR A 29 10.63 -37.48 -6.80
CA TYR A 29 9.58 -37.64 -5.79
C TYR A 29 9.10 -39.10 -5.77
N GLU A 30 9.27 -39.76 -4.64
CA GLU A 30 8.71 -41.09 -4.40
C GLU A 30 7.34 -40.95 -3.73
N PRO A 31 6.28 -41.58 -4.28
CA PRO A 31 4.96 -41.56 -3.68
C PRO A 31 5.00 -42.12 -2.25
N LEU A 32 4.11 -41.59 -1.40
CA LEU A 32 4.00 -42.04 -0.01
C LEU A 32 3.63 -43.53 0.04
N ALA A 33 4.40 -44.31 0.80
CA ALA A 33 4.12 -45.73 1.06
C ALA A 33 3.07 -45.95 2.15
N CYS A 34 2.86 -44.94 3.01
CA CYS A 34 1.91 -44.93 4.12
C CYS A 34 1.10 -43.61 4.10
N PRO A 35 -0.09 -43.56 4.70
CA PRO A 35 -0.85 -42.31 4.82
C PRO A 35 -0.10 -41.28 5.69
N LEU A 36 -0.50 -40.01 5.57
CA LEU A 36 0.11 -38.94 6.37
C LEU A 36 -0.17 -39.14 7.85
N THR A 37 0.88 -39.04 8.65
CA THR A 37 0.76 -38.93 10.11
C THR A 37 0.07 -37.62 10.47
N ASP A 38 -0.60 -37.58 11.62
CA ASP A 38 -1.25 -36.35 12.09
C ASP A 38 -0.26 -35.20 12.32
N GLN A 39 1.00 -35.53 12.64
CA GLN A 39 2.08 -34.55 12.70
C GLN A 39 2.38 -33.95 11.32
N ALA A 40 2.43 -34.78 10.27
CA ALA A 40 2.68 -34.31 8.91
C ALA A 40 1.52 -33.44 8.38
N LYS A 41 0.27 -33.80 8.69
CA LYS A 41 -0.91 -32.96 8.37
C LYS A 41 -0.81 -31.58 9.03
N ARG A 42 -0.49 -31.53 10.33
CA ARG A 42 -0.27 -30.27 11.06
C ARG A 42 0.88 -29.45 10.46
N ALA A 43 1.98 -30.10 10.08
CA ALA A 43 3.12 -29.44 9.47
C ALA A 43 2.74 -28.79 8.12
N ILE A 44 1.92 -29.45 7.30
CA ILE A 44 1.39 -28.87 6.05
C ILE A 44 0.57 -27.61 6.33
N SER A 45 -0.35 -27.65 7.30
CA SER A 45 -1.12 -26.46 7.70
C SER A 45 -0.23 -25.32 8.22
N GLU A 46 0.86 -25.66 8.92
CA GLU A 46 1.80 -24.70 9.50
C GLU A 46 2.69 -23.99 8.45
N LEU A 47 2.91 -24.58 7.27
CA LEU A 47 3.66 -23.94 6.17
C LEU A 47 3.07 -22.58 5.77
N SER A 48 1.73 -22.47 5.79
CA SER A 48 1.02 -21.22 5.50
C SER A 48 1.27 -20.12 6.54
N ASN A 49 1.73 -20.48 7.74
CA ASN A 49 2.04 -19.57 8.84
C ASN A 49 3.55 -19.37 9.01
N SER A 50 4.37 -19.79 8.04
CA SER A 50 5.81 -19.59 8.10
C SER A 50 6.18 -18.09 8.19
N ARG A 51 7.32 -17.80 8.82
CA ARG A 51 7.81 -16.42 8.99
C ARG A 51 8.01 -15.71 7.66
N ASP A 52 8.42 -16.45 6.62
CA ASP A 52 8.72 -15.88 5.32
C ASP A 52 7.45 -15.50 4.55
N VAL A 53 6.35 -16.27 4.69
CA VAL A 53 5.03 -15.89 4.17
C VAL A 53 4.54 -14.60 4.82
N HIS A 54 4.65 -14.48 6.14
CA HIS A 54 4.28 -13.25 6.85
C HIS A 54 5.14 -12.05 6.42
N ARG A 55 6.46 -12.26 6.26
CA ARG A 55 7.38 -11.22 5.78
C ARG A 55 7.03 -10.78 4.37
N TYR A 56 6.75 -11.72 3.47
CA TYR A 56 6.35 -11.43 2.09
C TYR A 56 5.04 -10.64 2.04
N ALA A 57 4.01 -11.08 2.78
CA ALA A 57 2.75 -10.35 2.89
C ALA A 57 2.93 -8.94 3.46
N SER A 58 3.81 -8.77 4.44
CA SER A 58 4.16 -7.45 4.99
C SER A 58 4.86 -6.56 3.96
N HIS A 59 5.77 -7.12 3.14
CA HIS A 59 6.42 -6.37 2.07
C HIS A 59 5.45 -5.95 0.98
N ILE A 60 4.47 -6.78 0.61
CA ILE A 60 3.41 -6.41 -0.34
C ILE A 60 2.66 -5.17 0.18
N LYS A 61 2.20 -5.20 1.43
CA LYS A 61 1.49 -4.05 2.04
C LYS A 61 2.34 -2.79 2.08
N GLN A 62 3.62 -2.90 2.43
CA GLN A 62 4.53 -1.76 2.45
C GLN A 62 4.76 -1.18 1.05
N SER A 63 4.90 -2.05 0.04
CA SER A 63 5.06 -1.64 -1.35
C SER A 63 3.82 -0.90 -1.87
N ILE A 64 2.62 -1.40 -1.56
CA ILE A 64 1.34 -0.74 -1.88
C ILE A 64 1.30 0.68 -1.29
N SER A 65 1.65 0.83 -0.02
CA SER A 65 1.67 2.12 0.67
C SER A 65 2.68 3.09 0.05
N ASN A 66 3.91 2.62 -0.18
CA ASN A 66 4.98 3.45 -0.75
C ASN A 66 4.68 3.91 -2.18
N LEU A 67 4.12 3.03 -3.01
CA LEU A 67 3.70 3.36 -4.38
C LEU A 67 2.55 4.36 -4.38
N SER A 68 1.57 4.19 -3.50
CA SER A 68 0.46 5.12 -3.37
C SER A 68 0.95 6.51 -2.96
N GLN A 69 1.86 6.56 -1.98
CA GLN A 69 2.43 7.80 -1.48
C GLN A 69 3.30 8.51 -2.55
N SER A 70 4.13 7.79 -3.30
CA SER A 70 4.98 8.39 -4.32
C SER A 70 4.15 9.00 -5.47
N VAL A 71 3.11 8.31 -5.92
CA VAL A 71 2.18 8.84 -6.93
C VAL A 71 1.47 10.10 -6.44
N ALA A 72 1.05 10.09 -5.17
CA ALA A 72 0.39 11.24 -4.57
C ALA A 72 1.32 12.46 -4.51
N GLU A 73 2.56 12.28 -4.07
CA GLU A 73 3.56 13.36 -3.97
C GLU A 73 3.91 13.97 -5.33
N VAL A 74 4.05 13.14 -6.37
CA VAL A 74 4.37 13.61 -7.72
C VAL A 74 3.20 14.39 -8.33
N ASN A 75 1.96 13.93 -8.12
CA ASN A 75 0.77 14.64 -8.57
C ASN A 75 0.54 15.94 -7.78
N ASP A 76 0.81 15.95 -6.46
CA ASP A 76 0.82 17.17 -5.66
C ASP A 76 1.82 18.19 -6.19
N ALA A 77 3.06 17.77 -6.44
CA ALA A 77 4.10 18.66 -6.96
C ALA A 77 3.70 19.26 -8.32
N THR A 78 3.00 18.49 -9.16
CA THR A 78 2.47 18.96 -10.45
C THR A 78 1.37 20.00 -10.24
N ARG A 79 0.43 19.75 -9.33
CA ARG A 79 -0.67 20.67 -9.00
C ARG A 79 -0.13 21.98 -8.42
N ASP A 80 0.78 21.90 -7.46
CA ASP A 80 1.35 23.06 -6.78
C ASP A 80 2.12 23.96 -7.78
N ARG A 81 2.75 23.37 -8.80
CA ARG A 81 3.41 24.10 -9.90
C ARG A 81 2.40 24.82 -10.78
N HIS A 82 1.29 24.18 -11.12
CA HIS A 82 0.19 24.83 -11.83
C HIS A 82 -0.46 25.95 -11.02
N GLU A 83 -0.63 25.77 -9.72
CA GLU A 83 -1.13 26.83 -8.84
C GLU A 83 -0.17 28.01 -8.75
N GLN A 84 1.14 27.75 -8.64
CA GLN A 84 2.16 28.80 -8.67
C GLN A 84 2.11 29.60 -9.99
N LEU A 85 1.95 28.93 -11.14
CA LEU A 85 1.78 29.60 -12.42
C LEU A 85 0.52 30.45 -12.47
N ARG A 86 -0.62 29.94 -11.97
CA ARG A 86 -1.87 30.70 -11.87
C ARG A 86 -1.72 31.95 -11.00
N ARG A 87 -1.03 31.85 -9.86
CA ARG A 87 -0.75 32.99 -8.97
C ARG A 87 0.16 34.03 -9.64
N ILE A 88 1.19 33.59 -10.37
CA ILE A 88 2.08 34.51 -11.12
C ILE A 88 1.33 35.20 -12.25
N ALA A 89 0.47 34.47 -12.98
CA ALA A 89 -0.35 35.02 -14.05
C ALA A 89 -1.39 36.03 -13.53
N ALA A 90 -2.05 35.73 -12.41
CA ALA A 90 -3.00 36.65 -11.76
C ALA A 90 -2.32 37.97 -11.32
N LYS A 91 -1.16 37.88 -10.66
CA LYS A 91 -0.38 39.06 -10.25
C LYS A 91 0.08 39.92 -11.44
N ARG A 92 0.35 39.30 -12.59
CA ARG A 92 0.65 40.04 -13.83
C ARG A 92 -0.59 40.70 -14.41
N ALA A 93 -1.73 40.04 -14.39
CA ALA A 93 -2.99 40.63 -14.86
C ALA A 93 -3.42 41.84 -14.01
N GLU A 94 -3.09 41.84 -12.72
CA GLU A 94 -3.34 42.96 -11.80
C GLU A 94 -2.32 44.11 -11.91
N SER A 95 -1.10 43.81 -12.35
CA SER A 95 -0.04 44.82 -12.52
C SER A 95 -0.13 45.46 -13.90
N ASP A 96 -0.38 46.77 -13.96
CA ASP A 96 -0.43 47.55 -15.22
C ASP A 96 0.97 47.76 -15.88
N SER A 97 1.98 47.01 -15.42
CA SER A 97 3.36 47.06 -15.93
C SER A 97 3.70 45.82 -16.75
N SER A 98 4.31 46.04 -17.93
CA SER A 98 4.82 45.08 -18.93
C SER A 98 4.22 43.66 -18.92
N GLN A 99 3.45 43.33 -19.96
CA GLN A 99 2.88 41.98 -20.21
C GLN A 99 3.91 40.85 -20.42
N GLU A 100 5.21 41.15 -20.38
CA GLU A 100 6.27 40.18 -20.64
C GLU A 100 6.42 39.19 -19.47
N LYS A 101 6.57 37.91 -19.80
CA LYS A 101 6.84 36.86 -18.81
C LYS A 101 8.23 37.07 -18.20
N SER A 102 8.35 36.90 -16.89
CA SER A 102 9.65 36.92 -16.24
C SER A 102 10.41 35.64 -16.56
N GLN A 103 11.75 35.70 -16.63
CA GLN A 103 12.59 34.49 -16.77
C GLN A 103 12.28 33.41 -15.72
N ARG A 104 11.89 33.83 -14.50
CA ARG A 104 11.47 32.90 -13.44
C ARG A 104 10.17 32.17 -13.78
N GLU A 105 9.23 32.85 -14.42
CA GLU A 105 7.96 32.26 -14.85
C GLU A 105 8.18 31.26 -15.98
N GLU A 106 9.00 31.61 -16.98
CA GLU A 106 9.36 30.71 -18.08
C GLU A 106 10.01 29.42 -17.56
N GLN A 107 10.85 29.50 -16.53
CA GLN A 107 11.44 28.32 -15.88
C GLN A 107 10.41 27.45 -15.18
N VAL A 108 9.44 28.04 -14.48
CA VAL A 108 8.37 27.29 -13.80
C VAL A 108 7.43 26.66 -14.83
N GLU A 109 7.13 27.36 -15.91
CA GLU A 109 6.30 26.87 -17.03
C GLU A 109 6.98 25.69 -17.73
N ALA A 110 8.28 25.78 -18.03
CA ALA A 110 9.04 24.68 -18.60
C ALA A 110 9.07 23.45 -17.69
N HIS A 111 9.20 23.64 -16.36
CA HIS A 111 9.16 22.55 -15.40
C HIS A 111 7.77 21.92 -15.28
N ALA A 112 6.71 22.73 -15.27
CA ALA A 112 5.33 22.23 -15.25
C ALA A 112 5.04 21.39 -16.51
N ALA A 113 5.44 21.87 -17.69
CA ALA A 113 5.30 21.14 -18.94
C ALA A 113 6.06 19.80 -18.95
N ALA A 114 7.25 19.76 -18.33
CA ALA A 114 8.00 18.51 -18.18
C ALA A 114 7.27 17.50 -17.29
N LEU A 115 6.70 17.97 -16.17
CA LEU A 115 5.87 17.12 -15.29
C LEU A 115 4.62 16.63 -16.02
N ASP A 116 3.92 17.49 -16.76
CA ASP A 116 2.71 17.11 -17.50
C ASP A 116 2.97 16.01 -18.54
N ALA A 117 4.18 15.95 -19.10
CA ALA A 117 4.57 14.92 -20.04
C ALA A 117 4.88 13.57 -19.36
N GLU A 118 5.52 13.57 -18.19
CA GLU A 118 6.06 12.36 -17.56
C GLU A 118 5.11 11.75 -16.51
N VAL A 119 4.45 12.60 -15.71
CA VAL A 119 3.63 12.18 -14.56
C VAL A 119 2.46 11.27 -14.96
N PRO A 120 1.72 11.49 -16.07
CA PRO A 120 0.66 10.57 -16.47
C PRO A 120 1.17 9.14 -16.75
N GLY A 121 2.36 9.03 -17.38
CA GLY A 121 3.00 7.75 -17.67
C GLY A 121 3.38 7.02 -16.37
N LEU A 122 4.09 7.71 -15.48
CA LEU A 122 4.49 7.17 -14.17
C LEU A 122 3.27 6.78 -13.31
N THR A 123 2.21 7.57 -13.34
CA THR A 123 0.97 7.29 -12.58
C THR A 123 0.31 6.01 -13.07
N ARG A 124 0.27 5.78 -14.39
CA ARG A 124 -0.25 4.54 -14.99
C ARG A 124 0.65 3.34 -14.67
N ASP A 125 1.96 3.51 -14.72
CA ASP A 125 2.91 2.43 -14.43
C ASP A 125 2.84 2.00 -12.95
N VAL A 126 2.65 2.95 -12.03
CA VAL A 126 2.42 2.65 -10.62
C VAL A 126 1.05 2.00 -10.38
N GLU A 127 0.00 2.42 -11.08
CA GLU A 127 -1.30 1.74 -11.03
C GLU A 127 -1.17 0.27 -11.45
N ALA A 128 -0.45 0.00 -12.53
CA ALA A 128 -0.22 -1.36 -13.01
C ALA A 128 0.57 -2.19 -12.00
N ALA A 129 1.63 -1.60 -11.40
CA ALA A 129 2.41 -2.24 -10.35
C ALA A 129 1.57 -2.50 -9.08
N LEU A 130 0.64 -1.60 -8.74
CA LEU A 130 -0.28 -1.78 -7.63
C LEU A 130 -1.20 -2.98 -7.87
N ARG A 131 -1.78 -3.11 -9.08
CA ARG A 131 -2.60 -4.28 -9.42
C ARG A 131 -1.82 -5.59 -9.36
N ASP A 132 -0.58 -5.61 -9.83
CA ASP A 132 0.31 -6.79 -9.69
C ASP A 132 0.55 -7.16 -8.21
N LEU A 133 0.74 -6.18 -7.33
CA LEU A 133 0.88 -6.41 -5.89
C LEU A 133 -0.40 -6.96 -5.25
N LEU A 134 -1.57 -6.48 -5.67
CA LEU A 134 -2.87 -6.99 -5.21
C LEU A 134 -3.12 -8.42 -5.70
N ASP A 135 -2.74 -8.73 -6.94
CA ASP A 135 -2.80 -10.10 -7.47
C ASP A 135 -1.89 -11.04 -6.67
N ARG A 136 -0.67 -10.60 -6.32
CA ARG A 136 0.24 -11.36 -5.43
C ARG A 136 -0.32 -11.53 -4.02
N GLN A 137 -1.02 -10.53 -3.49
CA GLN A 137 -1.68 -10.62 -2.19
C GLN A 137 -2.78 -11.69 -2.21
N ALA A 138 -3.64 -11.66 -3.24
CA ALA A 138 -4.67 -12.67 -3.43
C ALA A 138 -4.06 -14.08 -3.57
N GLN A 139 -2.96 -14.21 -4.32
CA GLN A 139 -2.25 -15.48 -4.47
C GLN A 139 -1.76 -16.03 -3.12
N VAL A 140 -1.23 -15.19 -2.23
CA VAL A 140 -0.79 -15.63 -0.89
C VAL A 140 -1.97 -16.13 -0.05
N GLU A 141 -3.12 -15.46 -0.14
CA GLU A 141 -4.34 -15.88 0.57
C GLU A 141 -4.89 -17.19 0.01
N ASP A 142 -4.87 -17.36 -1.30
CA ASP A 142 -5.34 -18.57 -1.98
C ASP A 142 -4.39 -19.75 -1.76
N ASP A 143 -3.08 -19.54 -1.75
CA ASP A 143 -2.10 -20.56 -1.37
C ASP A 143 -2.33 -21.04 0.07
N LYS A 144 -2.67 -20.13 0.99
CA LYS A 144 -3.05 -20.49 2.36
C LYS A 144 -4.32 -21.34 2.39
N LYS A 145 -5.35 -21.01 1.61
CA LYS A 145 -6.59 -21.81 1.51
C LYS A 145 -6.30 -23.17 0.88
N ALA A 146 -5.53 -23.23 -0.19
CA ALA A 146 -5.17 -24.47 -0.87
C ALA A 146 -4.40 -25.44 0.04
N LEU A 147 -3.47 -24.92 0.86
CA LEU A 147 -2.76 -25.71 1.87
C LEU A 147 -3.72 -26.27 2.94
N ALA A 148 -4.66 -25.46 3.42
CA ALA A 148 -5.67 -25.89 4.39
C ALA A 148 -6.60 -26.96 3.81
N GLU A 149 -7.15 -26.75 2.60
CA GLU A 149 -8.00 -27.72 1.89
C GLU A 149 -7.27 -29.05 1.64
N THR A 150 -5.98 -28.99 1.28
CA THR A 150 -5.16 -30.19 1.10
C THR A 150 -5.03 -30.95 2.43
N ALA A 151 -4.74 -30.27 3.54
CA ALA A 151 -4.63 -30.90 4.84
C ALA A 151 -5.96 -31.55 5.29
N ASP A 152 -7.08 -30.84 5.09
CA ASP A 152 -8.43 -31.33 5.42
C ASP A 152 -8.82 -32.55 4.57
N TYR A 153 -8.48 -32.55 3.29
CA TYR A 153 -8.71 -33.70 2.40
C TYR A 153 -8.04 -34.97 2.95
N PHE A 154 -6.74 -34.91 3.27
CA PHE A 154 -6.03 -36.07 3.83
C PHE A 154 -6.42 -36.41 5.28
N GLN A 155 -7.06 -35.48 6.00
CA GLN A 155 -7.59 -35.75 7.34
C GLN A 155 -8.94 -36.49 7.30
N THR A 156 -9.71 -36.31 6.22
CA THR A 156 -11.05 -36.90 6.05
C THR A 156 -11.03 -38.25 5.31
N LEU A 157 -9.88 -38.66 4.76
CA LEU A 157 -9.73 -39.98 4.15
C LEU A 157 -10.01 -41.09 5.18
N PRO A 158 -10.82 -42.10 4.82
CA PRO A 158 -11.04 -43.24 5.69
C PRO A 158 -9.73 -44.01 5.92
N ALA A 159 -9.49 -44.47 7.15
CA ALA A 159 -8.39 -45.38 7.44
C ALA A 159 -8.50 -46.61 6.52
N ALA A 160 -7.45 -46.90 5.77
CA ALA A 160 -7.46 -48.00 4.83
C ALA A 160 -7.66 -49.34 5.57
N PRO A 161 -8.44 -50.29 5.03
CA PRO A 161 -8.57 -51.61 5.64
C PRO A 161 -7.21 -52.31 5.64
N ALA A 162 -6.75 -52.72 6.83
CA ALA A 162 -5.48 -53.41 7.04
C ALA A 162 -5.30 -54.56 6.02
N ARG A 163 -4.27 -54.48 5.18
CA ARG A 163 -3.89 -55.61 4.32
C ARG A 163 -3.19 -56.63 5.19
N ALA A 164 -3.95 -57.61 5.69
CA ALA A 164 -3.40 -58.77 6.38
C ALA A 164 -2.43 -59.54 5.46
N ARG A 165 -1.13 -59.24 5.56
CA ARG A 165 -0.07 -60.07 5.01
C ARG A 165 -0.07 -61.38 5.79
N ARG A 166 -0.80 -62.39 5.29
CA ARG A 166 -0.65 -63.78 5.75
C ARG A 166 0.78 -64.24 5.46
N ARG A 167 1.67 -64.04 6.42
CA ARG A 167 2.96 -64.71 6.47
C ARG A 167 2.64 -66.21 6.56
N ARG A 168 2.84 -66.94 5.46
CA ARG A 168 2.75 -68.41 5.44
C ARG A 168 3.91 -68.94 6.28
N GLN A 169 3.69 -69.04 7.59
CA GLN A 169 4.57 -69.74 8.53
C GLN A 169 4.57 -71.22 8.12
N GLN A 170 5.64 -71.68 7.48
CA GLN A 170 5.85 -73.10 7.27
C GLN A 170 6.70 -73.63 8.43
N ASN A 171 6.02 -74.32 9.34
CA ASN A 171 6.49 -75.26 10.37
C ASN A 171 7.61 -74.88 11.35
N GLY A 172 7.29 -75.03 12.64
CA GLY A 172 8.25 -75.20 13.73
C GLY A 172 7.62 -74.84 15.06
N ASP A 173 7.33 -75.85 15.88
CA ASP A 173 6.68 -75.83 17.19
C ASP A 173 7.31 -74.89 18.26
N GLU A 174 6.57 -74.77 19.36
CA GLU A 174 6.94 -74.35 20.73
C GLU A 174 6.68 -72.88 21.14
N ASP A 175 5.56 -72.72 21.83
CA ASP A 175 5.39 -71.99 23.10
C ASP A 175 6.18 -70.68 23.28
N GLY A 176 5.53 -69.58 22.89
CA GLY A 176 5.87 -68.25 23.35
C GLY A 176 4.65 -67.34 23.23
N GLU A 177 4.05 -66.97 24.38
CA GLU A 177 3.16 -65.81 24.48
C GLU A 177 3.97 -64.54 24.28
N GLY A 178 4.39 -64.29 23.03
CA GLY A 178 4.89 -63.02 22.57
C GLY A 178 3.73 -62.25 21.98
N ASP A 179 3.31 -61.18 22.67
CA ASP A 179 2.46 -60.12 22.14
C ASP A 179 3.08 -59.64 20.81
N THR A 180 2.65 -60.25 19.71
CA THR A 180 3.12 -59.90 18.38
C THR A 180 2.25 -58.72 17.99
N GLN A 181 2.68 -57.51 18.35
CA GLN A 181 2.09 -56.28 17.83
C GLN A 181 2.13 -56.39 16.31
N MET A 182 0.96 -56.68 15.72
CA MET A 182 0.77 -56.64 14.29
C MET A 182 0.90 -55.17 13.91
N GLU A 183 2.04 -54.77 13.35
CA GLU A 183 2.16 -53.48 12.67
C GLU A 183 1.16 -53.53 11.49
N GLU A 184 0.01 -52.88 11.68
CA GLU A 184 -1.00 -52.67 10.65
C GLU A 184 -0.40 -51.72 9.60
N ASP A 185 0.21 -52.27 8.57
CA ASP A 185 0.63 -51.50 7.39
C ASP A 185 -0.63 -50.93 6.71
N GLU A 186 -0.98 -49.69 7.03
CA GLU A 186 -2.02 -48.91 6.35
C GLU A 186 -1.66 -48.73 4.87
N ALA A 187 -2.64 -48.92 3.98
CA ALA A 187 -2.40 -48.81 2.55
C ALA A 187 -2.05 -47.36 2.16
N PRO A 188 -1.13 -47.16 1.19
CA PRO A 188 -0.77 -45.83 0.71
C PRO A 188 -1.97 -45.08 0.11
N PRO A 189 -2.02 -43.75 0.24
CA PRO A 189 -3.07 -42.94 -0.36
C PRO A 189 -3.01 -43.02 -1.90
N GLU A 190 -4.17 -43.11 -2.54
CA GLU A 190 -4.28 -43.20 -4.01
C GLU A 190 -3.81 -41.93 -4.74
N GLN A 191 -3.84 -40.78 -4.05
CA GLN A 191 -3.45 -39.48 -4.59
C GLN A 191 -2.20 -38.93 -3.89
N SER A 192 -1.29 -38.37 -4.69
CA SER A 192 -0.12 -37.65 -4.17
C SER A 192 -0.53 -36.33 -3.53
N VAL A 193 0.01 -36.05 -2.35
CA VAL A 193 -0.17 -34.76 -1.64
C VAL A 193 0.21 -33.56 -2.50
N ILE A 194 1.29 -33.69 -3.26
CA ILE A 194 1.80 -32.61 -4.11
C ILE A 194 0.83 -32.35 -5.26
N ASP A 195 0.28 -33.41 -5.87
CA ASP A 195 -0.66 -33.27 -6.98
C ASP A 195 -2.01 -32.71 -6.51
N THR A 196 -2.51 -33.16 -5.36
CA THR A 196 -3.70 -32.58 -4.71
C THR A 196 -3.48 -31.09 -4.42
N LEU A 197 -2.33 -30.71 -3.84
CA LEU A 197 -2.01 -29.30 -3.60
C LEU A 197 -1.93 -28.49 -4.90
N ARG A 198 -1.28 -29.02 -5.94
CA ARG A 198 -1.20 -28.38 -7.26
C ARG A 198 -2.59 -28.17 -7.86
N GLN A 199 -3.48 -29.15 -7.70
CA GLN A 199 -4.86 -29.05 -8.16
C GLN A 199 -5.61 -27.95 -7.41
N HIS A 200 -5.57 -27.92 -6.07
CA HIS A 200 -6.20 -26.85 -5.28
C HIS A 200 -5.66 -25.47 -5.68
N ARG A 201 -4.34 -25.32 -5.85
CA ARG A 201 -3.74 -24.06 -6.32
C ARG A 201 -4.22 -23.66 -7.71
N ALA A 202 -4.31 -24.60 -8.64
CA ALA A 202 -4.81 -24.34 -9.99
C ALA A 202 -6.31 -23.97 -10.00
N ASP A 203 -7.11 -24.63 -9.16
CA ASP A 203 -8.53 -24.35 -9.02
C ASP A 203 -8.76 -22.95 -8.44
N LYS A 204 -8.04 -22.57 -7.36
CA LYS A 204 -8.08 -21.21 -6.82
C LYS A 204 -7.59 -20.16 -7.82
N ALA A 205 -6.51 -20.43 -8.53
CA ALA A 205 -6.01 -19.52 -9.57
C ALA A 205 -7.05 -19.28 -10.67
N ARG A 206 -7.78 -20.33 -11.08
CA ARG A 206 -8.87 -20.22 -12.05
C ARG A 206 -10.09 -19.47 -11.49
N GLU A 207 -10.46 -19.73 -10.24
CA GLU A 207 -11.52 -18.98 -9.54
C GLU A 207 -11.19 -17.47 -9.54
N TYR A 208 -9.95 -17.11 -9.20
CA TYR A 208 -9.49 -15.73 -9.18
C TYR A 208 -9.47 -15.09 -10.59
N GLN A 209 -9.02 -15.83 -11.61
CA GLN A 209 -9.02 -15.36 -13.00
C GLN A 209 -10.43 -15.14 -13.57
N ASN A 210 -11.42 -15.88 -13.09
CA ASN A 210 -12.82 -15.74 -13.50
C ASN A 210 -13.52 -14.53 -12.86
N LEU A 211 -12.92 -13.92 -11.84
CA LEU A 211 -13.45 -12.68 -11.27
C LEU A 211 -13.30 -11.53 -12.25
N ASN A 212 -14.32 -10.68 -12.31
CA ASN A 212 -14.22 -9.47 -13.12
C ASN A 212 -13.25 -8.46 -12.48
N VAL A 213 -12.79 -7.49 -13.26
CA VAL A 213 -11.82 -6.47 -12.82
C VAL A 213 -12.34 -5.67 -11.61
N TYR A 214 -13.65 -5.39 -11.59
CA TYR A 214 -14.30 -4.71 -10.48
C TYR A 214 -14.21 -5.51 -9.17
N GLN A 215 -14.46 -6.82 -9.21
CA GLN A 215 -14.39 -7.73 -8.06
C GLN A 215 -12.96 -7.89 -7.57
N ARG A 216 -11.98 -7.94 -8.49
CA ARG A 216 -10.57 -8.10 -8.14
C ARG A 216 -9.98 -6.86 -7.47
N TYR A 217 -10.32 -5.68 -7.98
CA TYR A 217 -9.65 -4.44 -7.57
C TYR A 217 -10.58 -3.40 -6.96
N ALA A 218 -11.73 -3.10 -7.57
CA ALA A 218 -12.59 -2.01 -7.10
C ALA A 218 -13.17 -2.25 -5.69
N LEU A 219 -13.45 -3.50 -5.35
CA LEU A 219 -13.88 -3.92 -4.01
C LEU A 219 -12.73 -4.00 -2.99
N ASN A 220 -11.48 -3.93 -3.44
CA ASN A 220 -10.32 -3.99 -2.57
C ASN A 220 -10.09 -2.63 -1.90
N ASN A 221 -10.06 -2.62 -0.56
CA ASN A 221 -9.85 -1.42 0.25
C ASN A 221 -8.53 -0.71 -0.08
N ASP A 222 -7.48 -1.47 -0.39
CA ASP A 222 -6.16 -0.90 -0.68
C ASP A 222 -6.16 -0.17 -2.03
N TYR A 223 -6.84 -0.73 -3.04
CA TYR A 223 -7.05 -0.06 -4.33
C TYR A 223 -7.96 1.17 -4.21
N ALA A 224 -9.04 1.06 -3.44
CA ALA A 224 -9.92 2.18 -3.14
C ALA A 224 -9.19 3.31 -2.42
N GLY A 225 -8.30 2.98 -1.48
CA GLY A 225 -7.42 3.93 -0.79
C GLY A 225 -6.49 4.65 -1.77
N PHE A 226 -5.84 3.89 -2.67
CA PHE A 226 -5.01 4.45 -3.74
C PHE A 226 -5.78 5.42 -4.64
N LYS A 227 -6.97 5.03 -5.14
CA LYS A 227 -7.79 5.88 -6.01
C LYS A 227 -8.21 7.18 -5.30
N LYS A 228 -8.62 7.10 -4.03
CA LYS A 228 -8.92 8.29 -3.21
C LYS A 228 -7.70 9.20 -3.08
N LEU A 229 -6.53 8.62 -2.80
CA LEU A 229 -5.29 9.37 -2.60
C LEU A 229 -4.83 10.06 -3.89
N LEU A 230 -4.87 9.35 -5.02
CA LEU A 230 -4.55 9.91 -6.34
C LEU A 230 -5.54 11.02 -6.72
N HIS A 231 -6.84 10.78 -6.55
CA HIS A 231 -7.86 11.78 -6.85
C HIS A 231 -7.66 13.06 -6.02
N ASP A 232 -7.42 12.91 -4.72
CA ASP A 232 -7.08 14.03 -3.82
C ASP A 232 -5.82 14.77 -4.27
N ALA A 233 -4.80 14.06 -4.74
CA ALA A 233 -3.58 14.67 -5.27
C ALA A 233 -3.85 15.52 -6.53
N VAL A 234 -4.63 14.97 -7.46
CA VAL A 234 -4.91 15.60 -8.76
C VAL A 234 -5.84 16.80 -8.60
N HIS A 235 -6.88 16.69 -7.78
CA HIS A 235 -7.95 17.69 -7.73
C HIS A 235 -7.93 18.60 -6.49
N GLY A 236 -7.21 18.22 -5.43
CA GLY A 236 -7.20 18.96 -4.17
C GLY A 236 -8.52 18.91 -3.42
N ASP A 237 -8.73 19.84 -2.48
CA ASP A 237 -9.89 19.83 -1.57
C ASP A 237 -11.18 20.40 -2.20
N SER A 238 -11.05 21.29 -3.18
CA SER A 238 -12.16 21.92 -3.89
C SER A 238 -12.50 21.22 -5.20
N GLY A 239 -11.94 20.03 -5.40
CA GLY A 239 -12.16 19.21 -6.60
C GLY A 239 -13.54 18.55 -6.65
N PRO A 240 -13.90 17.94 -7.80
CA PRO A 240 -15.05 17.04 -7.88
C PRO A 240 -14.94 15.90 -6.85
N THR A 241 -16.04 15.23 -6.55
CA THR A 241 -15.99 14.04 -5.69
C THR A 241 -15.40 12.85 -6.45
N LEU A 242 -14.81 11.89 -5.72
CA LEU A 242 -14.30 10.67 -6.34
C LEU A 242 -15.46 9.91 -7.00
N PRO A 243 -15.34 9.53 -8.29
CA PRO A 243 -16.36 8.74 -8.97
C PRO A 243 -16.63 7.41 -8.28
N ASN A 244 -17.84 6.88 -8.45
CA ASN A 244 -18.20 5.56 -7.97
C ASN A 244 -17.22 4.49 -8.48
N ALA A 245 -16.94 3.49 -7.65
CA ALA A 245 -16.04 2.37 -7.93
C ALA A 245 -16.33 1.66 -9.27
N LYS A 246 -17.59 1.64 -9.73
CA LYS A 246 -17.96 1.07 -11.03
C LYS A 246 -17.33 1.80 -12.22
N ARG A 247 -17.02 3.10 -12.08
CA ARG A 247 -16.43 3.95 -13.14
C ARG A 247 -14.90 4.00 -13.08
N TRP A 248 -14.27 3.22 -12.21
CA TRP A 248 -12.81 3.21 -12.08
C TRP A 248 -12.12 2.43 -13.21
N PHE A 249 -12.87 1.63 -13.94
CA PHE A 249 -12.43 0.83 -15.07
C PHE A 249 -13.35 1.09 -16.27
N ASP A 250 -12.79 1.04 -17.47
CA ASP A 250 -13.57 1.05 -18.71
C ASP A 250 -14.11 -0.36 -19.03
N ASP A 251 -14.89 -0.48 -20.11
CA ASP A 251 -15.48 -1.73 -20.57
C ASP A 251 -14.42 -2.80 -20.95
N GLU A 252 -13.20 -2.36 -21.23
CA GLU A 252 -12.05 -3.21 -21.58
C GLU A 252 -11.26 -3.64 -20.33
N GLY A 253 -11.61 -3.12 -19.15
CA GLY A 253 -10.95 -3.41 -17.88
C GLY A 253 -9.69 -2.58 -17.62
N ASN A 254 -9.42 -1.55 -18.41
CA ASN A 254 -8.33 -0.61 -18.16
C ASN A 254 -8.74 0.41 -17.09
N PRO A 255 -7.79 0.81 -16.22
CA PRO A 255 -8.06 1.81 -15.19
C PRO A 255 -8.28 3.20 -15.81
N VAL A 256 -9.39 3.83 -15.42
CA VAL A 256 -9.63 5.25 -15.73
C VAL A 256 -8.82 6.10 -14.76
N MET A 257 -7.89 6.88 -15.29
CA MET A 257 -6.99 7.74 -14.50
C MET A 257 -7.51 9.18 -14.49
N PRO A 258 -7.58 9.84 -13.32
CA PRO A 258 -7.98 11.23 -13.23
C PRO A 258 -6.97 12.10 -14.00
N ARG A 259 -7.47 12.94 -14.90
CA ARG A 259 -6.68 13.93 -15.63
C ARG A 259 -6.75 15.27 -14.91
N MET A 260 -5.61 15.96 -14.82
CA MET A 260 -5.62 17.37 -14.41
C MET A 260 -6.34 18.22 -15.46
N ALA A 261 -7.20 19.13 -14.99
CA ALA A 261 -8.01 20.02 -15.82
C ALA A 261 -7.19 21.01 -16.69
N GLY A 262 -5.85 21.01 -16.61
CA GLY A 262 -4.96 21.83 -17.43
C GLY A 262 -4.36 21.14 -18.66
N ALA A 263 -4.41 19.80 -18.75
CA ALA A 263 -3.75 19.05 -19.82
C ALA A 263 -4.60 18.90 -21.11
N ALA A 264 -5.86 19.32 -21.08
CA ALA A 264 -6.81 19.16 -22.17
C ALA A 264 -7.01 20.47 -22.95
N GLN A 265 -6.04 20.84 -23.80
CA GLN A 265 -6.30 21.77 -24.90
C GLN A 265 -6.01 21.20 -26.29
N ASN A 266 -5.58 19.95 -26.45
CA ASN A 266 -5.28 19.41 -27.79
C ASN A 266 -5.43 17.89 -27.95
N VAL A 267 -6.52 17.29 -27.47
CA VAL A 267 -7.00 16.02 -28.03
C VAL A 267 -8.52 16.11 -28.14
N LYS A 268 -9.03 16.14 -29.38
CA LYS A 268 -10.44 15.87 -29.64
C LYS A 268 -10.71 14.44 -29.18
N ASP A 269 -11.52 14.32 -28.15
CA ASP A 269 -12.03 13.07 -27.62
C ASP A 269 -13.04 12.51 -28.64
N GLU A 270 -12.58 11.59 -29.48
CA GLU A 270 -13.44 10.69 -30.25
C GLU A 270 -13.41 9.32 -29.55
N GLY A 271 -14.52 9.00 -28.88
CA GLY A 271 -14.81 7.68 -28.28
C GLY A 271 -14.88 7.72 -26.75
N GLY A 272 -16.03 7.60 -26.09
CA GLY A 272 -17.36 7.27 -26.59
C GLY A 272 -18.44 7.73 -25.62
N ALA A 273 -19.55 8.15 -26.22
CA ALA A 273 -20.82 8.34 -25.56
C ALA A 273 -21.39 6.97 -25.19
N ALA A 274 -21.59 6.74 -23.90
CA ALA A 274 -22.68 5.92 -23.41
C ALA A 274 -23.59 6.86 -22.63
N ASP A 275 -24.58 7.39 -23.36
CA ASP A 275 -25.84 7.87 -22.83
C ASP A 275 -26.65 6.62 -22.49
N ASP A 276 -26.82 6.34 -21.20
CA ASP A 276 -27.98 5.60 -20.70
C ASP A 276 -28.15 5.95 -19.20
N ASP A 277 -29.29 6.60 -18.94
CA ASP A 277 -29.99 6.84 -17.68
C ASP A 277 -29.35 6.29 -16.39
N ASP A 278 -28.82 7.20 -15.59
CA ASP A 278 -28.94 7.19 -14.13
C ASP A 278 -28.92 8.67 -13.67
N GLU A 279 -30.05 9.35 -13.82
CA GLU A 279 -30.32 10.72 -13.33
C GLU A 279 -30.44 10.78 -11.79
N ASP A 280 -29.57 10.10 -11.04
CA ASP A 280 -29.59 10.11 -9.57
C ASP A 280 -28.33 10.76 -8.99
N GLU A 281 -28.46 12.07 -8.74
CA GLU A 281 -27.80 12.84 -7.69
C GLU A 281 -26.27 13.05 -7.76
N ASP A 282 -25.81 13.83 -8.76
CA ASP A 282 -24.58 14.64 -8.63
C ASP A 282 -24.83 15.84 -7.70
N LEU A 283 -25.13 15.58 -6.42
CA LEU A 283 -25.09 16.59 -5.36
C LEU A 283 -23.62 16.96 -5.13
N VAL A 284 -23.15 17.99 -5.83
CA VAL A 284 -21.86 18.64 -5.58
C VAL A 284 -21.94 19.31 -4.20
N ILE A 285 -21.54 18.57 -3.17
CA ILE A 285 -21.43 19.10 -1.81
C ILE A 285 -20.33 20.17 -1.83
N ALA A 286 -20.72 21.43 -1.63
CA ALA A 286 -19.79 22.53 -1.42
C ALA A 286 -18.83 22.15 -0.28
N GLY A 287 -17.53 22.42 -0.47
CA GLY A 287 -16.44 21.95 0.41
C GLY A 287 -16.81 21.95 1.89
N GLU A 288 -16.94 20.74 2.46
CA GLU A 288 -17.25 20.55 3.87
C GLU A 288 -16.06 21.06 4.71
N ILE A 289 -16.29 22.07 5.55
CA ILE A 289 -15.31 22.50 6.55
C ILE A 289 -15.25 21.39 7.60
N ARG A 290 -14.30 20.48 7.45
CA ARG A 290 -14.10 19.35 8.36
C ARG A 290 -13.23 19.79 9.52
N ASP A 291 -13.73 19.59 10.74
CA ASP A 291 -12.94 19.78 11.95
C ASP A 291 -11.97 18.60 12.13
N TYR A 292 -10.68 18.88 12.26
CA TYR A 292 -9.62 17.87 12.38
C TYR A 292 -9.29 17.51 13.83
N ARG A 293 -10.23 17.72 14.76
CA ARG A 293 -10.14 17.29 16.16
C ARG A 293 -10.56 15.83 16.34
N CYS A 294 -9.76 15.08 17.09
CA CYS A 294 -10.03 13.71 17.46
C CYS A 294 -11.26 13.62 18.38
N PRO A 295 -12.30 12.84 18.06
CA PRO A 295 -13.49 12.71 18.91
C PRO A 295 -13.22 12.07 20.29
N LEU A 296 -12.08 11.38 20.44
CA LEU A 296 -11.70 10.69 21.68
C LEU A 296 -10.85 11.59 22.60
N SER A 297 -9.82 12.26 22.07
CA SER A 297 -8.90 13.08 22.86
C SER A 297 -9.21 14.58 22.84
N MET A 298 -10.09 15.03 21.94
CA MET A 298 -10.37 16.44 21.66
C MET A 298 -9.15 17.26 21.24
N GLN A 299 -8.04 16.59 20.89
CA GLN A 299 -6.82 17.20 20.37
C GLN A 299 -6.83 17.17 18.85
N GLU A 300 -6.04 18.03 18.21
CA GLU A 300 -5.77 17.94 16.78
C GLU A 300 -5.15 16.58 16.44
N LEU A 301 -5.65 15.96 15.37
CA LEU A 301 -5.11 14.71 14.85
C LEU A 301 -3.66 14.93 14.36
N LYS A 302 -2.77 13.97 14.63
CA LYS A 302 -1.41 13.89 14.07
C LYS A 302 -1.28 12.67 13.17
N GLU A 303 -1.81 11.54 13.63
CA GLU A 303 -1.87 10.27 12.90
C GLU A 303 -3.34 9.83 12.78
N PRO A 304 -4.08 10.34 11.78
CA PRO A 304 -5.48 9.99 11.58
C PRO A 304 -5.61 8.50 11.22
N PHE A 305 -6.38 7.81 12.05
CA PHE A 305 -6.66 6.38 11.97
C PHE A 305 -8.17 6.21 11.80
N SER A 306 -8.58 5.89 10.57
CA SER A 306 -9.99 5.77 10.18
C SER A 306 -10.45 4.31 10.27
N ASN A 307 -11.71 4.11 10.61
CA ASN A 307 -12.31 2.78 10.70
C ASN A 307 -12.96 2.37 9.37
N ARG A 308 -12.96 1.07 9.05
CA ARG A 308 -13.67 0.48 7.90
C ARG A 308 -15.15 0.20 8.18
N VAL A 309 -15.50 -0.05 9.44
CA VAL A 309 -16.87 -0.34 9.89
C VAL A 309 -17.68 0.94 10.02
N CYS A 310 -17.08 2.03 10.53
CA CYS A 310 -17.71 3.36 10.63
C CYS A 310 -16.83 4.46 10.01
N ASN A 311 -17.42 5.51 9.45
CA ASN A 311 -16.68 6.60 8.79
C ASN A 311 -16.05 7.61 9.79
N HIS A 312 -15.64 7.15 10.97
CA HIS A 312 -15.05 8.01 12.00
C HIS A 312 -13.54 7.83 12.06
N THR A 313 -12.87 8.96 12.24
CA THR A 313 -11.41 9.08 12.30
C THR A 313 -10.99 9.46 13.70
N TYR A 314 -9.96 8.79 14.21
CA TYR A 314 -9.39 9.04 15.52
C TYR A 314 -7.88 9.22 15.41
N GLU A 315 -7.28 9.68 16.50
CA GLU A 315 -5.83 9.71 16.62
C GLU A 315 -5.31 8.31 17.01
N LYS A 316 -4.37 7.77 16.22
CA LYS A 316 -3.85 6.40 16.34
C LYS A 316 -3.42 6.01 17.76
N GLN A 317 -2.64 6.85 18.42
CA GLN A 317 -2.16 6.63 19.80
C GLN A 317 -3.32 6.46 20.80
N TRP A 318 -4.35 7.30 20.73
CA TRP A 318 -5.45 7.30 21.70
C TRP A 318 -6.42 6.13 21.46
N ILE A 319 -6.72 5.81 20.20
CA ILE A 319 -7.64 4.72 19.88
C ILE A 319 -7.01 3.35 20.14
N THR A 320 -5.72 3.18 19.86
CA THR A 320 -4.99 1.94 20.18
C THR A 320 -4.88 1.74 21.69
N GLU A 321 -4.64 2.81 22.47
CA GLU A 321 -4.65 2.75 23.93
C GLU A 321 -6.04 2.35 24.48
N MET A 322 -7.11 2.93 23.94
CA MET A 322 -8.48 2.58 24.31
C MET A 322 -8.78 1.10 24.04
N LEU A 323 -8.43 0.60 22.84
CA LEU A 323 -8.65 -0.80 22.46
C LEU A 323 -7.81 -1.75 23.30
N ASN A 324 -6.57 -1.38 23.66
CA ASN A 324 -5.72 -2.19 24.53
C ASN A 324 -6.27 -2.31 25.97
N LYS A 325 -7.02 -1.31 26.45
CA LYS A 325 -7.67 -1.33 27.77
C LYS A 325 -9.03 -2.02 27.77
N ALA A 326 -9.65 -2.20 26.61
CA ALA A 326 -10.98 -2.77 26.48
C ALA A 326 -10.97 -4.31 26.63
N PRO A 327 -12.04 -4.91 27.19
CA PRO A 327 -12.18 -6.36 27.22
C PRO A 327 -12.19 -6.91 25.80
N ASN A 328 -11.43 -7.98 25.55
CA ASN A 328 -11.27 -8.63 24.25
C ASN A 328 -10.70 -7.75 23.12
N ARG A 329 -10.04 -6.62 23.45
CA ARG A 329 -9.48 -5.67 22.45
C ARG A 329 -10.52 -5.12 21.45
N ARG A 330 -11.79 -5.10 21.85
CA ARG A 330 -12.90 -4.56 21.05
C ARG A 330 -13.60 -3.46 21.83
N ALA A 331 -13.99 -2.40 21.14
CA ALA A 331 -14.71 -1.29 21.76
C ALA A 331 -15.79 -0.74 20.82
N GLN A 332 -16.76 -0.06 21.41
CA GLN A 332 -17.80 0.65 20.68
C GLN A 332 -17.30 2.04 20.27
N CYS A 333 -17.79 2.51 19.12
CA CYS A 333 -17.56 3.88 18.65
C CYS A 333 -18.01 4.93 19.68
N VAL A 334 -17.10 5.84 20.05
CA VAL A 334 -17.37 6.93 21.00
C VAL A 334 -18.11 8.12 20.38
N VAL A 335 -18.25 8.15 19.05
CA VAL A 335 -19.00 9.21 18.38
C VAL A 335 -20.49 9.02 18.63
N ALA A 336 -21.13 10.08 19.14
CA ALA A 336 -22.55 10.07 19.47
C ALA A 336 -23.40 9.59 18.27
N GLY A 337 -24.28 8.63 18.51
CA GLY A 337 -25.15 8.06 17.48
C GLY A 337 -24.55 6.88 16.69
N CYS A 338 -23.30 6.48 16.95
CA CYS A 338 -22.71 5.30 16.32
C CYS A 338 -22.65 4.11 17.29
N SER A 339 -23.37 3.03 16.97
CA SER A 339 -23.41 1.81 17.79
C SER A 339 -22.52 0.68 17.28
N LYS A 340 -21.58 0.99 16.38
CA LYS A 340 -20.70 0.00 15.74
C LYS A 340 -19.54 -0.37 16.68
N GLU A 341 -19.24 -1.66 16.76
CA GLU A 341 -18.07 -2.21 17.48
C GLU A 341 -16.93 -2.51 16.52
N PHE A 342 -15.70 -2.33 16.99
CA PHE A 342 -14.50 -2.53 16.17
C PHE A 342 -13.31 -3.02 17.00
N GLY A 343 -12.37 -3.68 16.34
CA GLY A 343 -11.04 -4.04 16.86
C GLY A 343 -9.94 -3.20 16.21
N VAL A 344 -8.68 -3.45 16.61
CA VAL A 344 -7.50 -2.72 16.07
C VAL A 344 -7.31 -2.98 14.57
N ASP A 345 -7.64 -4.20 14.11
CA ASP A 345 -7.45 -4.63 12.72
C ASP A 345 -8.45 -4.00 11.73
N ASP A 346 -9.53 -3.39 12.24
CA ASP A 346 -10.57 -2.74 11.43
C ASP A 346 -10.18 -1.32 10.97
N PHE A 347 -9.06 -0.80 11.48
CA PHE A 347 -8.59 0.54 11.19
C PHE A 347 -7.50 0.57 10.12
N TYR A 348 -7.39 1.73 9.47
CA TYR A 348 -6.34 2.02 8.50
C TYR A 348 -5.82 3.45 8.70
N ASP A 349 -4.55 3.65 8.37
CA ASP A 349 -3.94 4.98 8.36
C ASP A 349 -4.56 5.80 7.21
N ASP A 350 -5.28 6.87 7.55
CA ASP A 350 -6.00 7.69 6.58
C ASP A 350 -5.10 8.78 6.01
N ASN A 351 -4.31 8.39 5.00
CA ASN A 351 -3.38 9.28 4.33
C ASN A 351 -4.08 10.45 3.61
N VAL A 352 -5.37 10.33 3.29
CA VAL A 352 -6.14 11.43 2.69
C VAL A 352 -6.39 12.50 3.74
N ILE A 353 -6.96 12.13 4.90
CA ILE A 353 -7.18 13.10 5.99
C ILE A 353 -5.86 13.70 6.44
N LEU A 354 -4.80 12.90 6.59
CA LEU A 354 -3.47 13.39 6.96
C LEU A 354 -2.96 14.47 5.98
N ARG A 355 -3.18 14.29 4.68
CA ARG A 355 -2.78 15.27 3.66
C ARG A 355 -3.64 16.54 3.70
N LYS A 356 -4.96 16.41 3.86
CA LYS A 356 -5.85 17.56 4.00
C LYS A 356 -5.52 18.39 5.25
N MET A 357 -5.22 17.72 6.35
CA MET A 357 -4.75 18.36 7.57
C MET A 357 -3.46 19.13 7.38
N LYS A 358 -2.45 18.51 6.76
CA LYS A 358 -1.17 19.19 6.48
C LYS A 358 -1.37 20.41 5.58
N ARG A 359 -2.26 20.32 4.58
CA ARG A 359 -2.63 21.45 3.73
C ARG A 359 -3.31 22.56 4.53
N ALA A 360 -4.26 22.23 5.40
CA ALA A 360 -4.95 23.19 6.26
C ALA A 360 -4.00 23.87 7.27
N GLN A 361 -3.10 23.12 7.92
CA GLN A 361 -2.11 23.66 8.84
C GLN A 361 -1.11 24.60 8.14
N GLU A 362 -0.68 24.25 6.92
CA GLU A 362 0.21 25.12 6.14
C GLU A 362 -0.51 26.42 5.74
N LEU A 363 -1.78 26.35 5.33
CA LEU A 363 -2.60 27.53 5.04
C LEU A 363 -2.75 28.43 6.28
N GLN A 364 -3.06 27.86 7.44
CA GLN A 364 -3.14 28.61 8.70
C GLN A 364 -1.81 29.29 9.05
N ARG A 365 -0.69 28.58 8.88
CA ARG A 365 0.64 29.17 9.12
C ARG A 365 0.90 30.35 8.19
N LEU A 366 0.56 30.21 6.90
CA LEU A 366 0.71 31.29 5.92
C LEU A 366 -0.20 32.48 6.25
N GLU A 367 -1.45 32.24 6.66
CA GLU A 367 -2.38 33.28 7.10
C GLU A 367 -1.90 34.01 8.37
N GLU A 368 -1.32 33.28 9.34
CA GLU A 368 -0.71 33.87 10.54
C GLU A 368 0.52 34.71 10.21
N GLU A 369 1.37 34.24 9.28
CA GLU A 369 2.54 34.98 8.80
C GLU A 369 2.14 36.25 8.03
N GLU A 370 1.09 36.20 7.20
CA GLU A 370 0.54 37.35 6.47
C GLU A 370 -0.23 38.32 7.40
N GLY A 371 -0.97 37.79 8.39
CA GLY A 371 -1.74 38.58 9.36
C GLY A 371 -0.91 39.24 10.47
N SER A 372 0.32 38.78 10.70
CA SER A 372 1.29 39.39 11.62
C SER A 372 2.03 40.58 11.01
N SER A 373 1.91 40.81 9.70
CA SER A 373 2.46 41.98 9.02
C SER A 373 1.52 43.20 9.18
N SER A 374 1.47 43.75 10.40
CA SER A 374 0.80 45.04 10.67
C SER A 374 1.44 46.16 9.83
N PRO A 375 0.65 47.01 9.14
CA PRO A 375 1.17 48.21 8.50
C PRO A 375 1.34 49.30 9.58
N ASP A 376 2.42 49.21 10.36
CA ASP A 376 2.82 50.35 11.19
C ASP A 376 3.49 51.39 10.30
N GLU A 377 2.83 52.55 10.25
CA GLU A 377 3.22 53.77 9.57
C GLU A 377 4.63 54.23 9.96
N ASP A 378 5.29 54.81 8.96
CA ASP A 378 6.59 55.49 8.97
C ASP A 378 7.03 56.08 10.32
N ALA A 379 8.18 55.61 10.81
CA ALA A 379 9.07 56.41 11.64
C ALA A 379 10.52 56.10 11.27
N ASP A 380 11.18 57.12 10.74
CA ASP A 380 12.58 57.15 10.31
C ASP A 380 13.54 56.41 11.26
N GLU A 381 14.37 55.51 10.73
CA GLU A 381 15.75 55.34 11.21
C GLU A 381 16.60 54.54 10.22
N ASP A 382 17.40 55.29 9.47
CA ASP A 382 18.49 54.83 8.61
C ASP A 382 19.61 54.22 9.49
N ALA A 383 19.71 52.88 9.55
CA ALA A 383 20.88 52.21 10.11
C ALA A 383 21.11 50.80 9.50
N PRO A 384 22.33 50.51 9.01
CA PRO A 384 22.62 49.24 8.34
C PRO A 384 22.72 48.07 9.34
N ARG A 385 21.81 47.09 9.20
CA ARG A 385 21.84 45.82 9.96
C ARG A 385 23.08 44.99 9.58
N GLN A 386 24.05 44.93 10.48
CA GLN A 386 25.19 44.01 10.38
C GLN A 386 24.76 42.57 10.74
N VAL A 387 24.85 41.66 9.77
CA VAL A 387 24.65 40.22 10.00
C VAL A 387 25.87 39.65 10.74
N LYS A 388 25.73 39.39 12.05
CA LYS A 388 26.72 38.62 12.83
C LYS A 388 26.72 37.16 12.35
N ARG A 389 27.76 36.77 11.60
CA ARG A 389 28.08 35.36 11.33
C ARG A 389 28.63 34.72 12.60
N GLU A 390 27.82 33.92 13.29
CA GLU A 390 28.33 33.03 14.36
C GLU A 390 29.16 31.89 13.75
N ARG A 391 30.49 31.96 13.92
CA ARG A 391 31.41 30.84 13.66
C ARG A 391 31.32 29.85 14.82
N ARG A 392 30.65 28.72 14.60
CA ARG A 392 30.82 27.50 15.43
C ARG A 392 32.28 27.03 15.36
N LYS A 393 33.04 27.20 16.44
CA LYS A 393 34.36 26.56 16.62
C LYS A 393 34.16 25.08 16.91
N ARG A 394 34.57 24.19 16.00
CA ARG A 394 34.85 22.78 16.31
C ARG A 394 36.22 22.71 16.97
N LYS A 395 36.26 22.16 18.18
CA LYS A 395 37.47 21.84 18.95
C LYS A 395 38.16 20.66 18.24
N VAL A 396 39.35 20.89 17.72
CA VAL A 396 40.29 19.83 17.28
C VAL A 396 41.28 19.68 18.43
N GLU A 397 41.33 18.51 19.04
CA GLU A 397 42.35 18.17 20.04
C GLU A 397 43.68 17.95 19.32
N ALA A 398 44.71 18.62 19.83
CA ALA A 398 46.09 18.50 19.37
C ALA A 398 46.70 17.20 19.92
N ILE A 399 47.43 16.50 19.06
CA ILE A 399 48.39 15.48 19.44
C ILE A 399 49.68 16.24 19.75
N ASP A 400 50.15 16.14 20.99
CA ASP A 400 51.45 16.63 21.42
C ASP A 400 52.54 15.70 20.88
N ASP A 401 53.39 16.23 19.99
CA ASP A 401 54.73 15.70 19.72
C ASP A 401 55.70 16.67 20.43
N ASP A 402 56.27 16.23 21.56
CA ASP A 402 57.46 16.83 22.15
C ASP A 402 58.70 16.07 21.64
N ASP A 403 59.67 16.85 21.16
CA ASP A 403 60.98 16.48 20.63
C ASP A 403 61.92 15.83 21.67
N GLU A 404 62.60 14.73 21.31
CA GLU A 404 64.08 14.57 21.23
C GLU A 404 64.52 13.14 20.86
#